data_AF-A0A538KMA1-F1
#
_entry.id   AF-A0A538KMA1-F1
#
_cell.length_a   1.000
_cell.length_b   1.000
_cell.length_c   1.000
_cell.angle_alpha   90.00
_cell.angle_beta   90.00
_cell.angle_gamma   90.00
#
_symmetry.space_group_name_H-M   'P 1'
#
loop_
_entity.id
_entity.type
_entity.pdbx_description
1 polymer ?
#
loop_
_entity_poly.entity_id
_entity_poly.type
_entity_poly.pdbx_seq_one_letter_code
_entity_poly.pdbx_strand_id
1 'polypeptide(L)'
;AEFNRNLLHVINRELGANFVADQFEHVAFFDDKHQWVEMRLRALAACSVEIGDLGMTVEFEAGEELRTEISAKFTRERLEADYRAAGLALEHWYTDEDELFALSLAGREGAQSPAG
;
A
#
# COMPACT_ATOMS: atom_id res chain seq x y z
N ALA A 1 10.93 -5.30 11.80
CA ALA A 1 10.30 -4.97 10.51
C ALA A 1 11.37 -4.58 9.48
N GLU A 2 12.18 -5.56 9.07
CA GLU A 2 13.33 -5.36 8.17
C GLU A 2 12.90 -5.12 6.71
N PHE A 3 11.74 -5.66 6.32
CA PHE A 3 11.19 -5.56 4.98
C PHE A 3 11.00 -4.11 4.49
N ASN A 4 10.45 -3.23 5.33
CA ASN A 4 10.16 -1.86 4.90
C ASN A 4 11.43 -0.98 4.87
N ARG A 5 12.41 -1.24 5.75
CA ARG A 5 13.73 -0.60 5.69
C ARG A 5 14.51 -0.99 4.44
N ASN A 6 14.27 -2.19 3.90
CA ASN A 6 14.88 -2.63 2.65
C ASN A 6 14.54 -1.71 1.47
N LEU A 7 13.40 -1.00 1.49
CA LEU A 7 13.07 0.01 0.49
C LEU A 7 14.15 1.11 0.42
N LEU A 8 14.67 1.55 1.57
CA LEU A 8 15.74 2.57 1.62
C LEU A 8 17.03 2.04 0.99
N HIS A 9 17.37 0.76 1.21
CA HIS A 9 18.52 0.13 0.56
C HIS A 9 18.35 0.01 -0.96
N VAL A 10 17.14 -0.24 -1.43
CA VAL A 10 16.82 -0.22 -2.88
C VAL A 10 17.00 1.20 -3.42
N ILE A 11 16.45 2.22 -2.77
CA ILE A 11 16.59 3.61 -3.23
C ILE A 11 18.07 4.03 -3.27
N ASN A 12 18.86 3.69 -2.25
CA ASN A 12 20.31 3.94 -2.25
C ASN A 12 21.01 3.33 -3.46
N ARG A 13 20.67 2.07 -3.79
CA ARG A 13 21.30 1.35 -4.90
C ARG A 13 20.86 1.85 -6.26
N GLU A 14 19.57 2.11 -6.44
CA GLU A 14 18.98 2.40 -7.76
C GLU A 14 19.02 3.89 -8.13
N LEU A 15 19.11 4.80 -7.15
CA LEU A 15 19.08 6.26 -7.36
C LEU A 15 20.31 7.00 -6.80
N GLY A 16 21.35 6.27 -6.40
CA GLY A 16 22.55 6.86 -5.80
C GLY A 16 22.24 7.65 -4.53
N ALA A 17 21.29 7.16 -3.73
CA ALA A 17 20.91 7.82 -2.47
C ALA A 17 21.76 7.35 -1.28
N ASN A 18 21.72 8.10 -0.17
CA ASN A 18 22.52 7.85 1.02
C ASN A 18 21.71 7.66 2.32
N PHE A 19 20.49 7.12 2.24
CA PHE A 19 19.69 6.80 3.43
C PHE A 19 20.46 5.90 4.41
N VAL A 20 20.43 6.26 5.69
CA VAL A 20 20.91 5.40 6.79
C VAL A 20 19.71 4.69 7.39
N ALA A 21 19.43 3.46 6.95
CA ALA A 21 18.19 2.76 7.28
C ALA A 21 17.90 2.60 8.78
N ASP A 22 18.94 2.50 9.61
CA ASP A 22 18.81 2.40 11.06
C ASP A 22 18.35 3.71 11.74
N GLN A 23 18.40 4.84 11.04
CA GLN A 23 17.82 6.11 11.49
C GLN A 23 16.32 6.21 11.23
N PHE A 24 15.70 5.19 10.65
CA PHE A 24 14.25 5.16 10.39
C PHE A 24 13.59 4.00 11.11
N GLU A 25 12.55 4.25 11.89
CA GLU A 25 11.72 3.20 12.47
C GLU A 25 10.52 2.87 11.59
N HIS A 26 10.09 1.62 11.64
CA HIS A 26 8.91 1.16 10.93
C HIS A 26 7.65 1.49 11.74
N VAL A 27 6.73 2.21 11.10
CA VAL A 27 5.42 2.52 11.66
C VAL A 27 4.36 1.85 10.78
N ALA A 28 3.53 1.00 11.38
CA ALA A 28 2.36 0.45 10.71
C ALA A 28 1.13 0.65 11.57
N PHE A 29 0.08 1.18 10.98
CA PHE A 29 -1.20 1.38 11.64
C PHE A 29 -2.35 1.15 10.67
N PHE A 30 -3.52 0.83 11.22
CA PHE A 30 -4.75 0.72 10.47
C PHE A 30 -5.45 2.07 10.47
N ASP A 31 -5.78 2.58 9.28
CA ASP A 31 -6.62 3.76 9.11
C ASP A 31 -8.08 3.31 9.03
N ASP A 32 -8.82 3.45 10.14
CA ASP A 32 -10.23 3.08 10.22
C ASP A 32 -11.12 3.84 9.22
N LYS A 33 -10.75 5.07 8.85
CA LYS A 33 -11.54 5.89 7.94
C LYS A 33 -11.44 5.39 6.50
N HIS A 34 -10.24 4.98 6.10
CA HIS A 34 -9.96 4.50 4.74
C HIS A 34 -9.95 2.98 4.62
N GLN A 35 -10.05 2.25 5.74
CA GLN A 35 -10.04 0.79 5.83
C GLN A 35 -8.79 0.18 5.17
N TRP A 36 -7.62 0.75 5.48
CA TRP A 36 -6.35 0.27 4.96
C TRP A 36 -5.27 0.23 6.03
N VAL A 37 -4.27 -0.62 5.82
CA VAL A 37 -3.03 -0.54 6.61
C VAL A 37 -2.10 0.42 5.89
N GLU A 38 -1.65 1.45 6.60
CA GLU A 38 -0.56 2.29 6.12
C GLU A 38 0.76 1.81 6.72
N MET A 39 1.78 1.76 5.87
CA MET A 39 3.15 1.52 6.30
C MET A 39 3.97 2.77 6.03
N ARG A 40 4.73 3.19 7.03
CA ARG A 40 5.54 4.40 7.02
C ARG A 40 6.92 4.11 7.62
N LEU A 41 7.86 4.97 7.28
CA LEU A 41 9.18 5.06 7.90
C LEU A 41 9.29 6.40 8.61
N ARG A 42 9.55 6.37 9.90
CA ARG A 42 9.70 7.59 10.72
C ARG A 42 11.16 7.86 11.01
N ALA A 43 11.63 9.06 10.72
CA ALA A 43 12.98 9.49 11.07
C ALA A 43 13.13 9.59 12.59
N LEU A 44 14.15 8.93 13.15
CA LEU A 44 14.44 8.94 14.59
C LEU A 44 15.13 10.24 15.04
N ALA A 45 15.77 10.94 14.10
CA ALA A 45 16.42 12.22 14.29
C ALA A 45 16.33 13.04 13.00
N ALA A 46 16.57 14.35 13.09
CA ALA A 46 16.67 15.17 11.90
C ALA A 46 17.87 14.71 11.06
N CYS A 47 17.65 14.53 9.76
CA CYS A 47 18.68 14.07 8.84
C CYS A 47 18.46 14.62 7.43
N SER A 48 19.55 14.66 6.66
CA SER A 48 19.56 15.09 5.26
C SER A 48 19.92 13.87 4.40
N VAL A 49 19.15 13.63 3.35
CA VAL A 49 19.38 12.54 2.40
C VAL A 49 19.61 13.12 1.02
N GLU A 50 20.76 12.82 0.45
CA GLU A 50 21.09 13.12 -0.94
C GLU A 50 20.63 11.98 -1.83
N ILE A 51 20.01 12.32 -2.97
CA ILE A 51 19.62 11.39 -4.03
C ILE A 51 20.37 11.83 -5.28
N GLY A 52 21.55 11.26 -5.49
CA GLY A 52 22.53 11.74 -6.46
C GLY A 52 21.99 11.76 -7.90
N ASP A 53 21.29 10.71 -8.32
CA ASP A 53 20.79 10.60 -9.69
C ASP A 53 19.68 11.61 -10.00
N LEU A 54 19.05 12.17 -8.97
CA LEU A 54 18.04 13.21 -9.08
C LEU A 54 18.61 14.62 -8.79
N GLY A 55 19.86 14.73 -8.36
CA GLY A 55 20.47 16.00 -7.93
C GLY A 55 19.67 16.68 -6.81
N MET A 56 19.08 15.87 -5.93
CA MET A 56 18.10 16.33 -4.93
C MET A 56 18.60 16.03 -3.52
N THR A 57 18.31 16.95 -2.60
CA THR A 57 18.48 16.75 -1.17
C THR A 57 17.13 16.84 -0.49
N VAL A 58 16.81 15.85 0.33
CA VAL A 58 15.58 15.79 1.12
C VAL A 58 15.96 15.90 2.59
N GLU A 59 15.37 16.88 3.27
CA GLU A 59 15.52 17.07 4.70
C GLU A 59 14.37 16.38 5.42
N PHE A 60 14.67 15.69 6.51
CA PHE A 60 13.70 15.10 7.42
C PHE A 60 13.86 15.72 8.80
N GLU A 61 12.75 16.12 9.43
CA GLU A 61 12.72 16.46 10.85
C GLU A 61 12.68 15.21 11.73
N ALA A 62 13.07 15.34 13.00
CA ALA A 62 12.92 14.26 13.97
C ALA A 62 11.43 13.92 14.15
N GLY A 63 11.07 12.65 13.91
CA GLY A 63 9.69 12.20 13.96
C GLY A 63 8.91 12.36 12.64
N GLU A 64 9.52 12.92 11.59
CA GLU A 64 8.88 13.03 10.28
C GLU A 64 8.67 11.65 9.65
N GLU A 65 7.53 11.46 8.98
CA GLU A 65 7.12 10.18 8.43
C GLU A 65 7.08 10.18 6.90
N LEU A 66 7.82 9.27 6.30
CA LEU A 66 7.74 8.92 4.89
C LEU A 66 6.73 7.78 4.71
N ARG A 67 5.64 8.02 3.96
CA ARG A 67 4.71 6.94 3.61
C ARG A 67 5.30 6.06 2.53
N THR A 68 5.37 4.75 2.78
CA THR A 68 5.97 3.79 1.86
C THR A 68 4.92 2.91 1.16
N GLU A 69 3.84 2.56 1.86
CA GLU A 69 2.82 1.67 1.31
C GLU A 69 1.42 1.94 1.87
N ILE A 70 0.42 1.66 1.04
CA ILE A 70 -0.97 1.46 1.46
C ILE A 70 -1.36 0.05 1.06
N SER A 71 -1.84 -0.74 2.02
CA SER A 71 -2.55 -1.99 1.78
C SER A 71 -4.04 -1.79 2.06
N ALA A 72 -4.80 -1.46 1.03
CA ALA A 72 -6.27 -1.41 1.12
C ALA A 72 -6.82 -2.78 1.54
N LYS A 73 -7.71 -2.80 2.53
CA LYS A 73 -8.47 -4.00 2.89
C LYS A 73 -9.82 -3.90 2.21
N PHE A 74 -10.12 -4.90 1.40
CA PHE A 74 -11.39 -4.98 0.70
C PHE A 74 -12.30 -5.93 1.47
N THR A 75 -13.37 -5.39 2.07
CA THR A 75 -14.49 -6.24 2.45
C THR A 75 -15.35 -6.51 1.23
N ARG A 76 -16.10 -7.61 1.26
CA ARG A 76 -17.03 -7.95 0.18
C ARG A 76 -18.03 -6.81 -0.08
N GLU A 77 -18.59 -6.23 0.97
CA GLU A 77 -19.58 -5.15 0.89
C GLU A 77 -18.98 -3.91 0.22
N ARG A 78 -17.71 -3.59 0.52
CA ARG A 78 -17.01 -2.47 -0.11
C ARG A 78 -16.78 -2.72 -1.59
N LEU A 79 -16.30 -3.92 -1.95
CA LEU A 79 -16.13 -4.32 -3.35
C LEU A 79 -17.45 -4.27 -4.13
N GLU A 80 -18.55 -4.77 -3.56
CA GLU A 80 -19.88 -4.70 -4.18
C GLU A 80 -20.38 -3.26 -4.35
N ALA A 81 -20.05 -2.34 -3.45
CA ALA A 81 -20.34 -0.92 -3.61
C ALA A 81 -19.49 -0.27 -4.73
N ASP A 82 -18.19 -0.57 -4.76
CA ASP A 82 -17.27 -0.06 -5.78
C ASP A 82 -17.64 -0.61 -7.19
N TYR A 83 -18.05 -1.89 -7.29
CA TYR A 83 -18.58 -2.46 -8.53
C TYR A 83 -19.84 -1.75 -9.01
N ARG A 84 -20.82 -1.53 -8.13
CA ARG A 84 -22.04 -0.79 -8.49
C ARG A 84 -21.73 0.63 -8.95
N ALA A 85 -20.82 1.32 -8.28
CA ALA A 85 -20.38 2.65 -8.70
C ALA A 85 -19.71 2.65 -10.10
N ALA A 86 -19.10 1.51 -10.48
CA ALA A 86 -18.53 1.28 -11.80
C ALA A 86 -19.51 0.69 -12.84
N GLY A 87 -20.79 0.47 -12.49
CA GLY A 87 -21.79 -0.16 -13.37
C GLY A 87 -21.61 -1.67 -13.56
N LEU A 88 -20.97 -2.32 -12.59
CA LEU A 88 -20.72 -3.75 -12.53
C LEU A 88 -21.52 -4.39 -11.39
N ALA A 89 -21.87 -5.66 -11.55
CA ALA A 89 -22.46 -6.50 -10.51
C ALA A 89 -21.51 -7.65 -10.18
N LEU A 90 -21.37 -7.98 -8.90
CA LEU A 90 -20.63 -9.17 -8.46
C LEU A 90 -21.40 -10.42 -8.90
N GLU A 91 -20.77 -11.27 -9.70
CA GLU A 91 -21.34 -12.54 -10.18
C GLU A 91 -20.90 -13.71 -9.30
N HIS A 92 -19.61 -13.78 -8.99
CA HIS A 92 -19.06 -14.87 -8.19
C HIS A 92 -18.02 -14.37 -7.18
N TRP A 93 -17.96 -15.07 -6.05
CA TRP A 93 -17.01 -14.85 -4.97
C TRP A 93 -16.37 -16.18 -4.59
N TYR A 94 -15.06 -16.25 -4.70
CA TYR A 94 -14.25 -17.39 -4.29
C TYR A 94 -13.34 -16.96 -3.17
N THR A 95 -13.19 -17.79 -2.14
CA THR A 95 -12.30 -17.52 -1.00
C THR A 95 -11.64 -18.83 -0.56
N ASP A 96 -10.49 -18.74 0.09
CA ASP A 96 -9.88 -19.88 0.78
C ASP A 96 -10.69 -20.31 2.03
N GLU A 97 -10.40 -21.49 2.58
CA GLU A 97 -11.15 -22.08 3.69
C GLU A 97 -11.14 -21.21 4.96
N ASP A 98 -10.08 -20.43 5.17
CA ASP A 98 -9.91 -19.53 6.32
C ASP A 98 -10.41 -18.10 6.03
N GLU A 99 -11.00 -17.84 4.86
CA GLU A 99 -11.54 -16.55 4.43
C GLU A 99 -10.51 -15.39 4.44
N LEU A 100 -9.23 -15.69 4.23
CA LEU A 100 -8.13 -14.71 4.29
C LEU A 100 -7.88 -13.99 2.96
N PHE A 101 -8.30 -14.58 1.84
CA PHE A 101 -8.10 -14.05 0.50
C PHE A 101 -9.26 -14.41 -0.43
N ALA A 102 -9.77 -13.42 -1.15
CA ALA A 102 -10.87 -13.61 -2.07
C ALA A 102 -10.56 -13.18 -3.51
N LEU A 103 -11.11 -13.94 -4.45
CA LEU A 103 -11.18 -13.64 -5.87
C LEU A 103 -12.65 -13.41 -6.26
N SER A 104 -12.94 -12.27 -6.87
CA SER A 104 -14.29 -11.91 -7.34
C SER A 104 -14.35 -11.82 -8.86
N LEU A 105 -15.47 -12.29 -9.41
CA LEU A 105 -15.84 -12.09 -10.82
C LEU A 105 -17.00 -11.10 -10.87
N ALA A 106 -16.85 -10.01 -11.62
CA ALA A 106 -17.88 -9.00 -11.82
C ALA A 106 -18.13 -8.76 -13.31
N GLY A 107 -19.40 -8.67 -13.68
CA GLY A 107 -19.85 -8.40 -15.04
C GLY A 107 -20.67 -7.13 -15.13
N ARG A 108 -20.99 -6.69 -16.34
CA ARG A 108 -21.91 -5.56 -16.53
C ARG A 108 -23.26 -5.90 -15.96
N GLU A 109 -23.83 -4.96 -15.22
CA GLU A 109 -25.19 -5.08 -14.71
C GLU A 109 -26.16 -5.27 -15.90
N GLY A 110 -26.77 -6.46 -16.01
CA GLY A 110 -27.67 -6.84 -17.10
C GLY A 110 -27.07 -7.70 -18.22
N ALA A 111 -25.77 -8.03 -18.19
CA ALA A 111 -25.20 -9.05 -19.07
C ALA A 111 -25.53 -10.44 -18.50
N GLN A 112 -26.65 -11.03 -18.92
CA GLN A 112 -26.92 -12.45 -18.65
C GLN A 112 -25.80 -13.28 -19.28
N SER A 113 -25.02 -14.01 -18.45
CA SER A 113 -24.17 -15.08 -18.95
C SER A 113 -25.04 -16.11 -19.69
N PRO A 114 -24.68 -16.55 -20.92
CA PRO A 114 -25.42 -17.60 -21.59
C PRO A 114 -25.25 -18.88 -20.77
N ALA A 115 -26.38 -19.48 -20.36
CA ALA A 115 -26.41 -20.76 -19.69
C ALA A 115 -25.65 -21.80 -20.52
N GLY A 116 -24.65 -22.44 -19.89
CA GLY A 116 -24.01 -23.65 -20.41
C GLY A 116 -24.88 -24.88 -20.21
#